data_AF-A0A849G3K4-F1
#
_entry.id   AF-A0A849G3K4-F1
#
_cell.length_a   1.000
_cell.length_b   1.000
_cell.length_c   1.000
_cell.angle_alpha   90.00
_cell.angle_beta   90.00
_cell.angle_gamma   90.00
#
_symmetry.space_group_name_H-M   'P 1'
#
loop_
_entity.id
_entity.type
_entity.pdbx_description
1 polymer ?
#
loop_
_entity_poly.entity_id
_entity_poly.type
_entity_poly.pdbx_seq_one_letter_code
_entity_poly.pdbx_strand_id
1 'polypeptide(L)' 'LYPSLRVFLFDARRVWSAPVTTYGPLIAVLYLGQHYLSFRERDRVRTLIAHFDGLVREADVTARGWPDHIQALLASSF' A
#
# COMPACT_ATOMS: atom_id res chain seq x y z
N LEU A 1 -5.27 21.92 7.41
CA LEU A 1 -5.65 20.55 7.84
C LEU A 1 -4.65 19.58 7.22
N TYR A 2 -3.98 18.74 8.01
CA TYR A 2 -3.12 17.67 7.49
C TYR A 2 -3.96 16.42 7.19
N PRO A 3 -3.62 15.63 6.16
CA PRO A 3 -4.31 14.37 5.89
C PRO A 3 -4.15 13.42 7.08
N SER A 4 -5.21 12.66 7.39
CA SER A 4 -5.15 11.59 8.37
C SER A 4 -4.47 10.34 7.79
N LEU A 5 -3.80 9.58 8.64
CA LEU A 5 -3.25 8.26 8.27
C LEU A 5 -4.39 7.31 7.90
N ARG A 6 -4.21 6.56 6.81
CA ARG A 6 -5.11 5.50 6.36
C ARG A 6 -4.29 4.24 6.13
N VAL A 7 -4.65 3.15 6.81
CA VAL A 7 -3.96 1.86 6.70
C VAL A 7 -4.92 0.84 6.08
N PHE A 8 -4.43 0.09 5.10
CA PHE A 8 -5.18 -0.97 4.42
C PHE A 8 -4.35 -2.24 4.49
N LEU A 9 -4.98 -3.38 4.74
CA LEU A 9 -4.32 -4.69 4.75
C LEU A 9 -4.93 -5.56 3.67
N PHE A 10 -4.10 -6.01 2.74
CA PHE A 10 -4.44 -6.99 1.73
C PHE A 10 -3.67 -8.29 1.99
N ASP A 11 -4.21 -9.42 1.53
CA ASP A 11 -3.50 -10.70 1.61
C ASP A 11 -2.49 -10.84 0.46
N ALA A 12 -1.20 -10.76 0.80
CA ALA A 12 -0.09 -10.92 -0.14
C ALA A 12 0.01 -12.32 -0.77
N ARG A 13 -0.73 -13.32 -0.26
CA ARG A 13 -0.82 -14.66 -0.87
C ARG A 13 -1.81 -14.69 -2.04
N ARG A 14 -2.75 -13.74 -2.07
CA ARG A 14 -3.77 -13.60 -3.10
C ARG A 14 -3.37 -12.57 -4.14
N VAL A 15 -2.75 -11.47 -3.70
CA VAL A 15 -2.29 -10.39 -4.57
C VAL A 15 -0.79 -10.18 -4.35
N TRP A 16 0.01 -10.67 -5.30
CA TRP A 16 1.46 -10.52 -5.22
C TRP A 16 1.88 -9.11 -5.63
N SER A 17 2.64 -8.46 -4.76
CA SER A 17 3.26 -7.17 -5.05
C SER A 17 4.61 -7.06 -4.37
N ALA A 18 5.60 -6.55 -5.10
CA ALA A 18 6.75 -5.94 -4.46
C ALA A 18 6.31 -4.65 -3.72
N PRO A 19 7.00 -4.21 -2.67
CA PRO A 19 6.70 -2.95 -2.01
C PRO A 19 6.83 -1.79 -3.02
N VAL A 20 5.77 -0.97 -3.09
CA VAL A 20 5.66 0.19 -3.97
C VAL A 20 5.28 1.42 -3.15
N THR A 21 5.87 2.56 -3.48
CA THR A 21 5.56 3.85 -2.87
C THR A 21 5.27 4.86 -3.97
N THR A 22 4.14 5.55 -3.89
CA THR A 22 3.75 6.60 -4.85
C THR A 22 3.77 7.97 -4.18
N TYR A 23 4.44 8.95 -4.79
CA TYR A 23 4.51 10.33 -4.33
C TYR A 23 3.70 11.24 -5.28
N GLY A 24 2.38 11.09 -5.21
CA GLY A 24 1.47 11.75 -6.15
C GLY A 24 1.75 11.34 -7.60
N PRO A 25 1.40 12.18 -8.60
CA PRO A 25 1.48 11.81 -10.01
C PRO A 25 2.90 11.94 -10.62
N LEU A 26 3.91 12.30 -9.84
CA LEU A 26 5.23 12.69 -10.35
C LEU A 26 6.30 11.61 -10.18
N ILE A 27 6.23 10.85 -9.09
CA ILE A 27 7.26 9.86 -8.73
C ILE A 27 6.59 8.62 -8.18
N ALA A 28 7.04 7.46 -8.63
CA ALA A 28 6.74 6.18 -8.01
C ALA A 28 8.04 5.40 -7.80
N VAL A 29 8.12 4.62 -6.73
CA VAL A 29 9.31 3.89 -6.33
C VAL A 29 8.96 2.43 -6.09
N LEU A 30 9.77 1.53 -6.64
CA LEU A 30 9.65 0.09 -6.43
C LEU A 30 10.86 -0.41 -5.63
N TYR A 31 10.61 -1.22 -4.61
CA TYR A 31 11.66 -1.88 -3.84
C TYR A 31 12.12 -3.17 -4.53
N LEU A 32 13.43 -3.33 -4.69
CA LEU A 32 14.08 -4.51 -5.29
C LEU A 32 15.04 -5.21 -4.31
N GLY A 33 14.76 -5.19 -3.00
CA GLY A 33 15.62 -5.80 -1.99
C GLY A 33 16.74 -4.86 -1.53
N GLN A 34 17.82 -4.73 -2.28
CA GLN A 34 18.94 -3.84 -1.87
C GLN A 34 18.85 -2.44 -2.47
N HIS A 35 18.04 -2.29 -3.51
CA HIS A 35 17.93 -1.05 -4.27
C HIS A 35 16.47 -0.64 -4.44
N TYR A 36 16.30 0.62 -4.79
CA TYR A 36 15.03 1.20 -5.16
C TYR A 36 15.09 1.66 -6.60
N LEU A 37 14.10 1.29 -7.41
CA LEU A 37 13.92 1.88 -8.73
C LEU A 37 12.93 3.03 -8.63
N SER A 38 13.39 4.24 -8.94
CA SER A 38 12.53 5.43 -9.00
C SER A 38 12.12 5.72 -10.44
N PHE A 39 10.82 5.88 -10.65
CA PHE A 39 10.21 6.25 -11.93
C PHE A 39 9.72 7.68 -11.89
N ARG A 40 9.99 8.43 -12.97
CA ARG A 40 9.49 9.80 -13.22
C ARG A 40 8.72 9.92 -14.53
N GLU A 41 8.85 8.92 -15.41
CA GLU A 41 8.10 8.85 -16.66
C GLU A 41 6.61 8.69 -16.36
N ARG A 42 5.79 9.58 -16.93
CA ARG A 42 4.38 9.71 -16.57
C ARG A 42 3.60 8.40 -16.67
N ASP A 43 3.79 7.64 -17.74
CA ASP A 43 3.03 6.42 -17.97
C ASP A 43 3.46 5.29 -17.02
N ARG A 44 4.75 5.21 -16.68
CA ARG A 44 5.25 4.29 -15.64
C ARG A 44 4.71 4.66 -14.26
N VAL A 45 4.72 5.95 -13.91
CA VAL A 45 4.17 6.44 -12.65
C VAL A 45 2.67 6.12 -12.56
N ARG A 46 1.90 6.38 -13.62
CA ARG A 46 0.47 6.04 -13.67
C ARG A 46 0.21 4.55 -13.52
N THR A 47 1.03 3.71 -14.14
CA THR A 47 0.91 2.25 -14.01
C THR A 47 1.12 1.80 -12.57
N LEU A 48 2.14 2.33 -11.89
CA LEU A 48 2.41 2.01 -10.48
C LEU A 48 1.33 2.56 -9.54
N ILE A 49 0.76 3.72 -9.83
CA ILE A 49 -0.40 4.26 -9.08
C ILE A 49 -1.62 3.34 -9.26
N ALA A 50 -1.94 2.93 -10.48
CA ALA A 50 -3.05 2.02 -10.74
C ALA A 50 -2.85 0.66 -10.03
N HIS A 51 -1.62 0.16 -10.01
CA HIS A 51 -1.26 -1.04 -9.24
C HIS A 51 -1.49 -0.83 -7.74
N PHE A 52 -0.99 0.26 -7.16
CA PHE A 52 -1.22 0.62 -5.77
C PHE A 52 -2.73 0.73 -5.43
N ASP A 53 -3.51 1.41 -6.27
CA ASP A 53 -4.96 1.53 -6.11
C ASP A 53 -5.65 0.15 -6.15
N GLY A 54 -5.14 -0.77 -6.98
CA GLY A 54 -5.56 -2.17 -7.00
C GLY A 54 -5.32 -2.87 -5.66
N LEU A 55 -4.14 -2.70 -5.05
CA LEU A 55 -3.84 -3.27 -3.73
C LEU A 55 -4.78 -2.72 -2.64
N VAL A 56 -5.07 -1.42 -2.67
CA VAL A 56 -6.01 -0.79 -1.74
C VAL A 56 -7.43 -1.35 -1.92
N ARG A 57 -7.84 -1.62 -3.16
CA ARG A 57 -9.16 -2.16 -3.49
C ARG A 57 -9.32 -3.61 -3.05
N GLU A 58 -8.28 -4.42 -3.14
CA GLU A 58 -8.25 -5.83 -2.72
C GLU A 58 -8.00 -6.00 -1.21
N ALA A 59 -7.90 -4.90 -0.46
CA ALA A 59 -7.67 -4.95 0.98
C ALA A 59 -8.88 -5.53 1.73
N ASP A 60 -8.65 -6.62 2.47
CA ASP A 60 -9.65 -7.23 3.36
C ASP A 60 -9.93 -6.33 4.57
N VAL A 61 -8.92 -5.60 5.06
CA VAL A 61 -9.07 -4.61 6.14
C VAL A 61 -8.92 -3.22 5.56
N THR A 62 -10.01 -2.44 5.62
CA THR A 62 -10.02 -1.04 5.17
C THR A 62 -9.52 -0.09 6.25
N ALA A 63 -9.21 1.15 5.87
CA ALA A 63 -8.80 2.21 6.80
C ALA A 63 -9.75 2.42 7.99
N ARG A 64 -11.05 2.18 7.81
CA ARG A 64 -12.04 2.29 8.90
C ARG A 64 -11.98 1.09 9.84
N GLY A 65 -11.72 -0.10 9.32
CA GLY A 65 -11.64 -1.34 10.12
C GLY A 65 -10.29 -1.57 10.79
N TRP A 66 -9.28 -0.77 10.46
CA TRP A 66 -7.94 -0.89 11.01
C TRP A 66 -7.86 -0.84 12.55
N PRO A 67 -8.53 0.10 13.26
CA PRO A 67 -8.46 0.15 14.72
C PRO A 67 -8.96 -1.14 15.39
N ASP A 68 -10.13 -1.64 14.95
CA ASP A 68 -10.74 -2.86 15.50
C ASP A 68 -9.86 -4.08 15.20
N HIS A 69 -9.25 -4.14 14.01
CA HIS A 69 -8.35 -5.21 13.63
C HIS A 69 -7.09 -5.28 14.52
N ILE A 70 -6.46 -4.14 14.80
CA ILE A 70 -5.34 -4.08 15.76
C ILE A 70 -5.77 -4.60 17.13
N GLN A 71 -6.92 -4.16 17.63
CA GLN A 71 -7.39 -4.55 18.96
C GLN A 71 -7.59 -6.06 19.06
N ALA A 72 -8.16 -6.67 18.02
CA ALA A 72 -8.31 -8.11 17.93
C ALA A 72 -6.94 -8.84 17.95
N LEU A 73 -5.96 -8.36 17.18
CA LEU A 73 -4.61 -8.94 17.17
C LEU A 73 -3.93 -8.86 18.54
N LEU A 74 -4.02 -7.70 19.20
CA LEU A 74 -3.46 -7.50 20.54
C LEU A 74 -4.14 -8.40 21.58
N ALA A 75 -5.46 -8.55 21.52
CA ALA A 75 -6.20 -9.43 22.42
C ALA A 75 -5.87 -10.92 22.21
N SER A 76 -5.54 -11.32 20.97
CA SER A 76 -5.17 -12.71 20.64
C SER A 76 -3.72 -13.08 20.94
N SER A 77 -2.88 -12.09 21.31
CA SER A 77 -1.44 -12.27 21.55
C SER A 77 -1.07 -12.48 23.02
N PHE A 78 -2.07 -12.77 23.87
CA PHE A 78 -1.97 -13.15 25.28
C PHE A 78 -2.83 -14.40 25.54
#